data_AF-A0A936KCR0-F1
#
_entry.id   AF-A0A936KCR0-F1
#
_cell.length_a   1.000
_cell.length_b   1.000
_cell.length_c   1.000
_cell.angle_alpha   90.00
_cell.angle_beta   90.00
_cell.angle_gamma   90.00
#
_symmetry.space_group_name_H-M   'P 1'
#
loop_
_entity.id
_entity.type
_entity.pdbx_description
1 polymer ?
#
loop_
_entity_poly.entity_id
_entity_poly.type
_entity_poly.pdbx_seq_one_letter_code
_entity_poly.pdbx_strand_id
1 'polypeptide(L)'
;MTPDFDDLDLSALDAAAADADPRAVALTRTLSDCCHPRAERLIVRLLDCRDDDQLALLRGEVLNLLALSFGLREALRRLQALQ
;
A
#
# COMPACT_ATOMS: atom_id res chain seq x y z
N MET A 1 23.43 -15.99 -7.82
CA MET A 1 22.55 -15.81 -6.65
C MET A 1 21.73 -14.56 -6.93
N THR A 2 20.76 -14.68 -7.82
CA THR A 2 19.80 -13.63 -8.11
C THR A 2 18.83 -13.60 -6.93
N PRO A 3 18.62 -12.46 -6.25
CA PRO A 3 17.49 -12.36 -5.35
C PRO A 3 16.24 -12.58 -6.21
N ASP A 4 15.48 -13.58 -5.83
CA ASP A 4 14.17 -13.89 -6.40
C ASP A 4 13.26 -12.72 -6.01
N PHE A 5 12.91 -11.89 -6.99
CA PHE A 5 12.16 -10.64 -6.80
C PHE A 5 10.64 -10.87 -6.74
N ASP A 6 10.19 -12.07 -6.38
CA ASP A 6 8.78 -12.46 -6.44
C ASP A 6 8.38 -13.30 -5.22
N ASP A 7 8.61 -12.79 -4.02
CA ASP A 7 7.83 -13.23 -2.87
C ASP A 7 7.86 -12.12 -1.82
N LEU A 8 6.97 -11.14 -1.99
CA LEU A 8 6.61 -10.29 -0.87
C LEU A 8 5.95 -11.23 0.14
N ASP A 9 6.70 -11.67 1.15
CA ASP A 9 6.19 -12.60 2.17
C ASP A 9 4.98 -11.96 2.85
N LEU A 10 3.78 -12.36 2.40
CA LEU A 10 2.51 -11.84 2.86
C LEU A 10 2.34 -12.07 4.37
N SER A 11 3.03 -13.07 4.92
CA SER A 11 3.04 -13.39 6.35
C SER A 11 3.90 -12.41 7.14
N ALA A 12 5.04 -11.96 6.59
CA ALA A 12 5.84 -10.88 7.15
C ALA A 12 5.10 -9.53 7.12
N LEU A 13 4.29 -9.32 6.07
CA LEU A 13 3.37 -8.19 5.99
C LEU A 13 2.27 -8.27 7.07
N ASP A 14 1.73 -9.46 7.33
CA ASP A 14 0.69 -9.69 8.34
C ASP A 14 1.22 -9.46 9.77
N ALA A 15 2.46 -9.88 10.04
CA ALA A 15 3.13 -9.62 11.32
C ALA A 15 3.41 -8.11 11.55
N ALA A 16 3.82 -7.38 10.51
CA ALA A 16 3.98 -5.92 10.59
C ALA A 16 2.63 -5.19 10.66
N ALA A 17 1.59 -5.74 10.02
CA ALA A 17 0.23 -5.23 10.06
C ALA A 17 -0.44 -5.34 11.44
N ALA A 18 0.05 -6.24 12.31
CA ALA A 18 -0.51 -6.43 13.66
C ALA A 18 -0.32 -5.21 14.58
N ASP A 19 0.71 -4.38 14.36
CA ASP A 19 0.97 -3.13 15.10
C ASP A 19 0.60 -1.87 14.29
N ALA A 20 0.34 -2.03 12.99
CA ALA A 20 0.06 -0.93 12.08
C ALA A 20 -1.41 -0.51 12.10
N ASP A 21 -1.68 0.75 11.74
CA ASP A 21 -3.04 1.25 11.61
C ASP A 21 -3.84 0.41 10.58
N PRO A 22 -5.07 -0.02 10.89
CA PRO A 22 -5.86 -0.86 9.98
C PRO A 22 -6.10 -0.21 8.61
N ARG A 23 -6.11 1.13 8.52
CA ARG A 23 -6.21 1.86 7.26
C ARG A 23 -4.92 1.76 6.45
N ALA A 24 -3.76 1.78 7.12
CA ALA A 24 -2.47 1.58 6.46
C ALA A 24 -2.37 0.17 5.86
N VAL A 25 -2.80 -0.84 6.62
CA VAL A 25 -2.84 -2.24 6.16
C VAL A 25 -3.75 -2.40 4.94
N ALA A 26 -4.92 -1.80 4.98
CA ALA A 26 -5.87 -1.78 3.86
C ALA A 26 -5.26 -1.15 2.60
N LEU A 27 -4.57 -0.02 2.73
CA LEU A 27 -3.87 0.64 1.62
C LEU A 27 -2.74 -0.24 1.07
N THR A 28 -1.95 -0.85 1.95
CA THR A 28 -0.89 -1.80 1.59
C THR A 28 -1.42 -2.94 0.74
N ARG A 29 -2.56 -3.55 1.12
CA ARG A 29 -3.19 -4.61 0.31
C ARG A 29 -3.60 -4.14 -1.08
N THR A 30 -4.11 -2.92 -1.21
CA THR A 30 -4.45 -2.38 -2.56
C THR A 30 -3.22 -2.09 -3.42
N LEU A 31 -2.06 -1.91 -2.80
CA LEU A 31 -0.79 -1.73 -3.48
C LEU A 31 -0.11 -3.06 -3.84
N SER A 32 -0.44 -4.16 -3.15
CA SER A 32 0.10 -5.50 -3.47
C SER A 32 -0.22 -5.95 -4.90
N ASP A 33 -1.35 -5.49 -5.45
CA ASP A 33 -1.73 -5.73 -6.85
C ASP A 33 -0.97 -4.83 -7.86
N CYS A 34 -0.13 -3.91 -7.39
CA CYS A 34 0.67 -3.01 -8.25
C CYS A 34 2.08 -3.55 -8.48
N CYS A 35 2.43 -3.84 -9.73
CA CYS A 35 3.81 -4.21 -10.11
C CYS A 35 4.75 -3.00 -10.27
N HIS A 36 4.65 -1.97 -9.42
CA HIS A 36 5.52 -0.80 -9.49
C HIS A 36 6.51 -0.76 -8.31
N PRO A 37 7.80 -0.42 -8.54
CA PRO A 37 8.77 -0.29 -7.45
C PRO A 37 8.42 0.85 -6.49
N ARG A 38 7.57 1.79 -6.91
CA ARG A 38 6.99 2.81 -6.04
C ARG A 38 5.97 2.24 -5.05
N ALA A 39 5.23 1.19 -5.42
CA ALA A 39 4.25 0.56 -4.56
C ALA A 39 4.92 -0.06 -3.33
N GLU A 40 5.99 -0.83 -3.53
CA GLU A 40 6.78 -1.43 -2.44
C GLU A 40 7.31 -0.38 -1.46
N ARG A 41 7.84 0.73 -1.98
CA ARG A 41 8.32 1.85 -1.14
C ARG A 41 7.18 2.49 -0.34
N LEU A 42 5.99 2.60 -0.92
CA LEU A 42 4.81 3.12 -0.25
C LEU A 42 4.28 2.14 0.80
N ILE A 43 4.31 0.84 0.54
CA ILE A 43 3.94 -0.22 1.49
C ILE A 43 4.80 -0.12 2.75
N VAL A 44 6.13 -0.02 2.61
CA VAL A 44 7.04 0.13 3.75
C VAL A 44 6.73 1.40 4.55
N ARG A 45 6.49 2.52 3.86
CA ARG A 45 6.13 3.79 4.52
C ARG A 45 4.77 3.72 5.22
N LEU A 46 3.81 2.97 4.69
CA LEU A 46 2.50 2.77 5.31
C LEU A 46 2.61 1.92 6.57
N LEU A 47 3.40 0.85 6.54
CA LEU A 47 3.64 -0.02 7.69
C LEU A 47 4.40 0.68 8.83
N ASP A 48 5.28 1.64 8.50
CA ASP A 48 6.01 2.46 9.47
C ASP A 48 5.22 3.70 9.94
N CYS A 49 4.10 4.02 9.28
CA CYS A 49 3.32 5.21 9.57
C CYS A 49 2.48 5.05 10.85
N ARG A 50 2.72 5.91 11.84
CA ARG A 50 1.96 5.97 13.09
C ARG A 50 1.13 7.26 13.27
N ASP A 51 1.31 8.23 12.36
CA ASP A 51 0.63 9.53 12.39
C ASP A 51 -0.51 9.61 11.36
N ASP A 52 -1.68 10.08 11.78
CA ASP A 52 -2.86 10.26 10.90
C ASP A 52 -2.60 11.26 9.76
N ASP A 53 -1.88 12.35 10.02
CA ASP A 53 -1.51 13.34 8.99
C ASP A 53 -0.61 12.73 7.91
N GLN A 54 0.35 11.90 8.32
CA GLN A 54 1.24 11.21 7.41
C GLN A 54 0.49 10.12 6.63
N LEU A 55 -0.48 9.45 7.26
CA LEU A 55 -1.36 8.49 6.61
C LEU A 55 -2.23 9.16 5.54
N ALA A 56 -2.74 10.36 5.79
CA ALA A 56 -3.51 11.13 4.79
C ALA A 56 -2.66 11.50 3.57
N LEU A 57 -1.40 11.89 3.77
CA LEU A 57 -0.45 12.14 2.68
C LEU A 57 -0.15 10.87 1.88
N LEU A 58 0.17 9.77 2.56
CA LEU A 58 0.42 8.48 1.93
C LEU A 58 -0.80 7.98 1.16
N ARG A 59 -2.01 8.16 1.69
CA ARG A 59 -3.27 7.84 1.00
C ARG A 59 -3.39 8.60 -0.33
N GLY A 60 -3.00 9.87 -0.37
CA GLY A 60 -2.94 10.66 -1.61
C GLY A 60 -1.93 10.12 -2.61
N GLU A 61 -0.74 9.71 -2.13
CA GLU A 61 0.27 9.06 -2.97
C GLU A 61 -0.21 7.70 -3.52
N VAL A 62 -0.88 6.89 -2.71
CA VAL A 62 -1.50 5.62 -3.12
C VAL A 62 -2.55 5.85 -4.19
N LEU A 63 -3.45 6.82 -3.99
CA LEU A 63 -4.47 7.16 -4.97
C LEU A 63 -3.83 7.58 -6.30
N ASN A 64 -2.79 8.41 -6.27
CA ASN A 64 -2.09 8.84 -7.47
C ASN A 64 -1.43 7.67 -8.20
N LEU A 65 -0.76 6.77 -7.45
CA LEU A 65 -0.14 5.58 -8.03
C LEU A 65 -1.18 4.64 -8.65
N LEU A 66 -2.27 4.35 -7.93
CA LEU A 66 -3.37 3.55 -8.46
C LEU A 66 -4.03 4.20 -9.68
N ALA A 67 -4.15 5.53 -9.69
CA ALA A 67 -4.71 6.25 -10.83
C ALA A 67 -3.79 6.19 -12.06
N LEU A 68 -2.47 6.17 -11.87
CA LEU A 68 -1.50 5.97 -12.94
C LEU A 68 -1.51 4.54 -13.48
N SER A 69 -1.67 3.54 -12.61
CA SER A 69 -1.62 2.12 -13.01
C SER A 69 -2.94 1.59 -13.57
N PHE A 70 -4.08 1.96 -12.98
CA PHE A 70 -5.40 1.41 -13.28
C PHE A 70 -6.42 2.45 -13.76
N GLY A 71 -6.07 3.74 -13.70
CA GLY A 71 -6.98 4.84 -13.98
C GLY A 71 -7.68 5.35 -12.71
N LEU A 72 -8.00 6.66 -12.71
CA LEU A 72 -8.58 7.36 -11.57
C LEU A 72 -9.86 6.71 -11.03
N ARG A 73 -10.72 6.19 -11.91
CA ARG A 73 -12.00 5.58 -11.53
C ARG A 73 -11.82 4.28 -10.74
N GLU A 74 -10.86 3.45 -11.14
CA GLU A 74 -10.54 2.20 -10.43
C GLU A 74 -9.81 2.48 -9.12
N ALA A 75 -8.91 3.48 -9.12
CA ALA A 75 -8.23 3.95 -7.92
C ALA A 75 -9.22 4.42 -6.84
N LEU A 76 -10.20 5.24 -7.22
CA LEU A 76 -11.25 5.70 -6.31
C LEU A 76 -12.13 4.55 -5.81
N ARG A 77 -12.52 3.61 -6.68
CA ARG A 77 -13.31 2.43 -6.26
C ARG A 77 -12.58 1.63 -5.19
N ARG A 78 -11.28 1.36 -5.40
CA ARG A 78 -10.46 0.62 -4.44
C ARG A 78 -10.32 1.38 -3.13
N LEU A 79 -10.08 2.70 -3.17
CA LEU A 79 -9.99 3.51 -1.96
C LEU A 79 -11.33 3.64 -1.21
N GLN A 80 -12.47 3.72 -1.91
CA GLN A 80 -13.79 3.77 -1.30
C GLN A 80 -14.15 2.44 -0.62
N ALA A 81 -13.70 1.32 -1.17
CA ALA A 81 -13.88 0.01 -0.55
C ALA A 81 -13.10 -0.16 0.77
N LEU A 82 -12.17 0.75 1.09
CA LEU A 82 -11.39 0.77 2.33
C LEU A 82 -11.96 1.72 3.40
N GLN A 83 -13.00 2.50 3.10
CA GLN A 83 -13.69 3.38 4.07
C GLN A 83 -14.78 2.62 4.82
#